data_AF-U1RR55-F1
#
_entry.id   AF-U1RR55-F1
#
_cell.length_a   1.000
_cell.length_b   1.000
_cell.length_c   1.000
_cell.angle_alpha   90.00
_cell.angle_beta   90.00
_cell.angle_gamma   90.00
#
_symmetry.space_group_name_H-M   'P 1'
#
loop_
_entity.id
_entity.type
_entity.pdbx_description
1 polymer ?
#
loop_
_entity_poly.entity_id
_entity_poly.type
_entity_poly.pdbx_seq_one_letter_code
_entity_poly.pdbx_strand_id
1 'polypeptide(L)'
;EPTSQEESWARERATVDARRLVRRRGAWMILFGAAHAMLFDSDVIGLYGLVAVVFAGWVAHKHWKRAAVVSAVIVVANVVVTFIVGSLMVSQGTISSTAMREETDGSTVTLLSYISDGLTSWAGGTVRGALLSMVVPAMFLGARLADTDLIAHPERHRRLLTVVGLGGLGLGAVGGIAIAVRSMGGPLVVWAVSFDRVAGLVGACGWLALLALYAGGPRADGRLTGLRKLASNVGRRSMTAYLSQSFLFAAVFLALPALTGIELHLGEARAAGIAVAVWLVTLALCAVLERGGHAGP
;
A
#
# COMPACT_ATOMS: atom_id res chain seq x y z
N GLU A 1 -41.29 -2.62 16.68
CA GLU A 1 -40.37 -2.70 15.52
C GLU A 1 -40.11 -1.29 15.03
N PRO A 2 -38.89 -0.95 14.60
CA PRO A 2 -38.61 0.37 14.05
C PRO A 2 -39.45 0.61 12.79
N THR A 3 -39.90 1.84 12.59
CA THR A 3 -40.64 2.23 11.39
C THR A 3 -39.71 2.26 10.17
N SER A 4 -40.27 2.12 8.96
CA SER A 4 -39.49 2.23 7.72
C SER A 4 -38.74 3.57 7.57
N GLN A 5 -39.27 4.64 8.19
CA GLN A 5 -38.62 5.95 8.28
C GLN A 5 -37.45 5.96 9.26
N GLU A 6 -37.56 5.29 10.40
CA GLU A 6 -36.44 5.15 11.35
C GLU A 6 -35.30 4.32 10.76
N GLU A 7 -35.63 3.24 10.02
CA GLU A 7 -34.63 2.43 9.34
C GLU A 7 -33.88 3.20 8.23
N SER A 8 -34.61 3.97 7.40
CA SER A 8 -34.00 4.74 6.32
C SER A 8 -33.10 5.84 6.85
N TRP A 9 -33.55 6.54 7.90
CA TRP A 9 -32.77 7.55 8.59
C TRP A 9 -31.52 6.98 9.29
N ALA A 10 -31.63 5.82 9.93
CA ALA A 10 -30.49 5.15 10.54
C ALA A 10 -29.43 4.74 9.51
N ARG A 11 -29.86 4.23 8.34
CA ARG A 11 -28.96 3.90 7.23
C ARG A 11 -28.29 5.14 6.64
N GLU A 12 -29.02 6.23 6.51
CA GLU A 12 -28.48 7.50 6.02
C GLU A 12 -27.43 8.06 6.98
N ARG A 13 -27.72 8.09 8.29
CA ARG A 13 -26.76 8.49 9.32
C ARG A 13 -25.49 7.64 9.30
N ALA A 14 -25.63 6.32 9.27
CA ALA A 14 -24.51 5.39 9.20
C ALA A 14 -23.64 5.64 7.94
N THR A 15 -24.26 5.99 6.82
CA THR A 15 -23.57 6.33 5.57
C THR A 15 -22.78 7.63 5.68
N VAL A 16 -23.39 8.67 6.27
CA VAL A 16 -22.72 9.96 6.51
C VAL A 16 -21.54 9.79 7.47
N ASP A 17 -21.72 9.04 8.55
CA ASP A 17 -20.68 8.77 9.54
C ASP A 17 -19.53 7.97 8.94
N ALA A 18 -19.82 6.92 8.17
CA ALA A 18 -18.81 6.16 7.44
C ALA A 18 -18.01 7.04 6.48
N ARG A 19 -18.69 7.89 5.69
CA ARG A 19 -18.04 8.83 4.78
C ARG A 19 -17.14 9.81 5.53
N ARG A 20 -17.61 10.37 6.65
CA ARG A 20 -16.85 11.32 7.47
C ARG A 20 -15.63 10.66 8.09
N LEU A 21 -15.77 9.43 8.57
CA LEU A 21 -14.67 8.66 9.14
C LEU A 21 -13.58 8.37 8.11
N VAL A 22 -13.94 7.88 6.92
CA VAL A 22 -12.98 7.59 5.83
C VAL A 22 -12.26 8.87 5.41
N ARG A 23 -12.99 9.98 5.22
CA ARG A 23 -12.37 11.27 4.87
C ARG A 23 -11.44 11.79 5.95
N ARG A 24 -11.82 11.68 7.23
CA ARG A 24 -10.99 12.12 8.34
C ARG A 24 -9.68 11.33 8.39
N ARG A 25 -9.75 9.99 8.28
CA ARG A 25 -8.56 9.14 8.25
C ARG A 25 -7.70 9.42 7.02
N GLY A 26 -8.31 9.55 5.85
CA GLY A 26 -7.60 9.90 4.62
C GLY A 26 -6.93 11.28 4.68
N ALA A 27 -7.56 12.27 5.31
CA ALA A 27 -6.96 13.59 5.51
C ALA A 27 -5.74 13.54 6.44
N TRP A 28 -5.79 12.75 7.51
CA TRP A 28 -4.60 12.50 8.34
C TRP A 28 -3.49 11.81 7.55
N MET A 29 -3.82 10.83 6.72
CA MET A 29 -2.84 10.18 5.85
C MET A 29 -2.19 11.17 4.86
N ILE A 30 -2.96 12.09 4.28
CA ILE A 30 -2.40 13.16 3.43
C ILE A 30 -1.45 14.05 4.22
N LEU A 31 -1.83 14.45 5.44
CA LEU A 31 -0.99 15.30 6.29
C LEU A 31 0.33 14.60 6.67
N PHE A 32 0.25 13.34 7.10
CA PHE A 32 1.45 12.57 7.41
C PHE A 32 2.29 12.26 6.17
N GLY A 33 1.65 12.02 5.02
CA GLY A 33 2.33 11.86 3.75
C GLY A 33 3.08 13.12 3.34
N ALA A 34 2.48 14.30 3.50
CA ALA A 34 3.14 15.58 3.23
C ALA A 34 4.35 15.80 4.14
N ALA A 35 4.23 15.48 5.44
CA ALA A 35 5.36 15.54 6.37
C ALA A 35 6.44 14.50 6.05
N HIS A 36 6.05 13.31 5.61
CA HIS A 36 6.95 12.22 5.22
C HIS A 36 7.71 12.54 3.94
N ALA A 37 7.04 13.19 2.97
CA ALA A 37 7.62 13.64 1.71
C ALA A 37 8.75 14.67 1.87
N MET A 38 8.79 15.39 2.98
CA MET A 38 9.91 16.31 3.30
C MET A 38 11.21 15.56 3.63
N LEU A 39 11.10 14.28 3.99
CA LEU A 39 12.22 13.44 4.43
C LEU A 39 12.53 12.31 3.44
N PHE A 40 11.55 11.90 2.64
CA PHE A 40 11.65 10.77 1.71
C PHE A 40 10.94 11.09 0.40
N ASP A 41 11.62 10.80 -0.71
CA ASP A 41 11.14 11.12 -2.06
C ASP A 41 10.01 10.20 -2.57
N SER A 42 9.65 9.16 -1.81
CA SER A 42 8.72 8.10 -2.26
C SER A 42 7.64 7.76 -1.23
N ASP A 43 6.80 8.73 -0.86
CA ASP A 43 5.66 8.49 0.02
C ASP A 43 4.46 7.85 -0.71
N VAL A 44 3.91 6.80 -0.12
CA VAL A 44 2.71 6.11 -0.61
C VAL A 44 1.48 6.42 0.26
N ILE A 45 1.68 6.94 1.48
CA ILE A 45 0.58 7.22 2.42
C ILE A 45 -0.31 8.35 1.92
N GLY A 46 0.28 9.43 1.39
CA GLY A 46 -0.43 10.55 0.81
C GLY A 46 -1.38 10.12 -0.30
N LEU A 47 -0.90 9.23 -1.18
CA LEU A 47 -1.69 8.62 -2.25
C LEU A 47 -2.88 7.82 -1.72
N TYR A 48 -2.66 6.96 -0.72
CA TYR A 48 -3.74 6.22 -0.08
C TYR A 48 -4.76 7.16 0.57
N GLY A 49 -4.29 8.21 1.24
CA GLY A 49 -5.13 9.23 1.85
C GLY A 49 -5.98 9.97 0.84
N LEU A 50 -5.38 10.39 -0.28
CA LEU A 50 -6.07 11.08 -1.37
C LEU A 50 -7.16 10.21 -1.98
N VAL A 51 -6.83 8.95 -2.34
CA VAL A 51 -7.80 7.99 -2.88
C VAL A 51 -8.95 7.78 -1.88
N ALA A 52 -8.65 7.61 -0.59
CA ALA A 52 -9.67 7.46 0.44
C ALA A 52 -10.58 8.69 0.54
N VAL A 53 -10.05 9.91 0.54
CA VAL A 53 -10.84 11.15 0.63
C VAL A 53 -11.76 11.34 -0.58
N VAL A 54 -11.23 11.13 -1.79
CA VAL A 54 -11.94 11.27 -3.06
C VAL A 54 -13.08 10.26 -3.17
N PHE A 55 -12.79 8.99 -2.90
CA PHE A 55 -13.74 7.89 -3.09
C PHE A 55 -14.52 7.51 -1.84
N ALA A 56 -14.34 8.21 -0.70
CA ALA A 56 -15.10 7.96 0.53
C ALA A 56 -16.62 7.91 0.32
N GLY A 57 -17.15 8.80 -0.53
CA GLY A 57 -18.59 8.80 -0.86
C GLY A 57 -19.01 7.54 -1.61
N TRP A 58 -18.18 7.04 -2.53
CA TRP A 58 -18.48 5.85 -3.31
C TRP A 58 -18.50 4.59 -2.44
N VAL A 59 -17.56 4.49 -1.52
CA VAL A 59 -17.49 3.40 -0.53
C VAL A 59 -18.67 3.48 0.42
N ALA A 60 -18.98 4.67 0.97
CA ALA A 60 -20.09 4.84 1.91
C ALA A 60 -21.45 4.53 1.28
N HIS A 61 -21.71 4.99 0.06
CA HIS A 61 -22.96 4.73 -0.66
C HIS A 61 -22.99 3.39 -1.42
N LYS A 62 -21.96 2.54 -1.25
CA LYS A 62 -21.90 1.19 -1.82
C LYS A 62 -22.15 1.14 -3.33
N HIS A 63 -21.61 2.09 -4.09
CA HIS A 63 -21.78 2.17 -5.55
C HIS A 63 -20.94 1.12 -6.31
N TRP A 64 -21.05 -0.16 -5.94
CA TRP A 64 -20.18 -1.24 -6.38
C TRP A 64 -20.16 -1.46 -7.89
N LYS A 65 -21.29 -1.26 -8.58
CA LYS A 65 -21.35 -1.35 -10.06
C LYS A 65 -20.47 -0.28 -10.72
N ARG A 66 -20.59 0.98 -10.28
CA ARG A 66 -19.79 2.10 -10.80
C ARG A 66 -18.32 1.92 -10.43
N ALA A 67 -18.04 1.50 -9.19
CA ALA A 67 -16.69 1.24 -8.71
C ALA A 67 -15.99 0.14 -9.53
N ALA A 68 -16.71 -0.92 -9.90
CA ALA A 68 -16.18 -1.97 -10.76
C ALA A 68 -15.85 -1.47 -12.18
N VAL A 69 -16.72 -0.64 -12.78
CA VAL A 69 -16.46 -0.03 -14.09
C VAL A 69 -15.23 0.87 -14.05
N VAL A 70 -15.13 1.76 -13.05
CA VAL A 70 -13.95 2.63 -12.89
C VAL A 70 -12.69 1.79 -12.66
N SER A 71 -12.76 0.74 -11.83
CA SER A 71 -11.63 -0.16 -11.60
C SER A 71 -11.18 -0.84 -12.88
N ALA A 72 -12.11 -1.35 -13.69
CA ALA A 72 -11.80 -1.97 -14.97
C ALA A 72 -11.15 -0.97 -15.94
N VAL A 73 -11.66 0.26 -16.03
CA VAL A 73 -11.07 1.33 -16.85
C VAL A 73 -9.64 1.65 -16.39
N ILE A 74 -9.40 1.80 -15.08
CA ILE A 74 -8.06 2.09 -14.53
C ILE A 74 -7.08 0.93 -14.82
N VAL A 75 -7.52 -0.32 -14.67
CA VAL A 75 -6.71 -1.50 -14.96
C VAL A 75 -6.33 -1.54 -16.44
N VAL A 76 -7.31 -1.37 -17.34
CA VAL A 76 -7.06 -1.35 -18.78
C VAL A 76 -6.15 -0.18 -19.17
N ALA A 77 -6.41 1.02 -18.66
CA ALA A 77 -5.58 2.19 -18.92
C ALA A 77 -4.12 1.97 -18.45
N ASN A 78 -3.92 1.36 -17.28
CA ASN A 78 -2.57 1.00 -16.81
C ASN A 78 -1.87 0.02 -17.75
N VAL A 79 -2.55 -1.05 -18.12
CA VAL A 79 -2.00 -2.07 -19.01
C VAL A 79 -1.60 -1.42 -20.33
N VAL A 80 -2.49 -0.61 -20.93
CA VAL A 80 -2.22 0.08 -22.19
C VAL A 80 -1.06 1.07 -22.05
N VAL A 81 -1.06 1.94 -21.03
CA VAL A 81 0.00 2.95 -20.83
C VAL A 81 1.35 2.28 -20.60
N THR A 82 1.43 1.30 -19.69
CA THR A 82 2.68 0.59 -19.40
C THR A 82 3.17 -0.20 -20.60
N PHE A 83 2.25 -0.74 -21.40
CA PHE A 83 2.59 -1.43 -22.63
C PHE A 83 3.15 -0.49 -23.70
N ILE A 84 2.52 0.66 -23.91
CA ILE A 84 2.99 1.70 -24.85
C ILE A 84 4.37 2.21 -24.41
N VAL A 85 4.54 2.55 -23.14
CA VAL A 85 5.84 3.00 -22.61
C VAL A 85 6.90 1.91 -22.79
N GLY A 86 6.59 0.66 -22.46
CA GLY A 86 7.50 -0.47 -22.68
C GLY A 86 7.87 -0.65 -24.16
N SER A 87 6.91 -0.44 -25.06
CA SER A 87 7.11 -0.56 -26.51
C SER A 87 8.02 0.54 -27.03
N LEU A 88 7.81 1.78 -26.57
CA LEU A 88 8.63 2.94 -26.91
C LEU A 88 10.07 2.75 -26.44
N MET A 89 10.26 2.26 -25.21
CA MET A 89 11.59 1.98 -24.64
C MET A 89 12.36 0.92 -25.44
N VAL A 90 11.67 -0.15 -25.88
CA VAL A 90 12.27 -1.16 -26.76
C VAL A 90 12.56 -0.60 -28.15
N SER A 91 11.64 0.17 -28.74
CA SER A 91 11.80 0.72 -30.09
C SER A 91 12.88 1.78 -30.21
N GLN A 92 13.12 2.56 -29.15
CA GLN A 92 14.15 3.59 -29.13
C GLN A 92 15.55 3.00 -28.92
N GLY A 93 15.70 1.67 -28.85
CA GLY A 93 16.97 1.01 -28.60
C GLY A 93 17.61 1.45 -27.28
N THR A 94 16.82 2.02 -26.37
CA THR A 94 17.29 2.58 -25.10
C THR A 94 17.54 1.41 -24.15
N ILE A 95 18.58 0.62 -24.46
CA ILE A 95 19.33 -0.17 -23.49
C ILE A 95 20.19 0.83 -22.72
N SER A 96 19.56 1.73 -21.99
CA SER A 96 20.22 2.66 -21.10
C SER A 96 19.26 3.05 -20.00
N SER A 97 19.70 2.74 -18.80
CA SER A 97 19.25 3.24 -17.51
C SER A 97 18.80 4.70 -17.52
N THR A 98 17.56 4.99 -17.90
CA THR A 98 16.98 6.35 -17.88
C THR A 98 15.86 6.51 -16.86
N ALA A 99 15.83 5.68 -15.82
CA ALA A 99 14.99 5.89 -14.63
C ALA A 99 15.77 5.85 -13.30
N MET A 100 17.11 5.94 -13.36
CA MET A 100 18.00 5.96 -12.18
C MET A 100 19.05 7.07 -12.30
N ARG A 101 18.64 8.22 -12.82
CA ARG A 101 19.39 9.48 -12.80
C ARG A 101 18.39 10.64 -12.73
N GLU A 102 17.67 10.71 -11.61
CA GLU A 102 17.24 12.01 -11.10
C GLU A 102 18.40 12.53 -10.25
N GLU A 103 19.03 13.55 -10.82
CA GLU A 103 19.91 14.57 -10.23
C GLU A 103 21.08 14.15 -9.32
N THR A 104 22.24 14.05 -9.96
CA THR A 104 23.43 14.69 -9.40
C THR A 104 23.44 16.13 -9.90
N ASP A 105 22.74 17.03 -9.20
CA ASP A 105 23.07 18.46 -9.31
C ASP A 105 23.73 18.91 -8.01
N GLY A 106 25.06 19.08 -8.09
CA GLY A 106 25.92 19.58 -7.02
C GLY A 106 25.78 21.09 -6.87
N SER A 107 24.55 21.59 -6.74
CA SER A 107 24.28 22.96 -6.31
C SER A 107 24.07 22.94 -4.80
N THR A 108 24.42 24.02 -4.09
CA THR A 108 24.22 24.13 -2.64
C THR A 108 22.72 24.09 -2.32
N VAL A 109 22.15 22.89 -2.21
CA VAL A 109 20.73 22.68 -1.93
C VAL A 109 20.50 23.19 -0.52
N THR A 110 19.85 24.34 -0.41
CA THR A 110 19.37 24.81 0.90
C THR A 110 18.32 23.85 1.42
N LEU A 111 18.25 23.66 2.74
CA LEU A 111 17.20 22.83 3.35
C LEU A 111 15.79 23.24 2.88
N LEU A 112 15.59 24.54 2.66
CA LEU A 112 14.32 25.08 2.15
C LEU A 112 14.03 24.63 0.71
N SER A 113 15.01 24.67 -0.20
CA SER A 113 14.83 24.23 -1.58
C SER A 113 14.60 22.73 -1.69
N TYR A 114 15.27 21.92 -0.85
CA TYR A 114 15.03 20.48 -0.76
C TYR A 114 13.60 20.16 -0.30
N ILE A 115 13.15 20.82 0.77
CA ILE A 115 11.79 20.63 1.30
C ILE A 115 10.74 21.07 0.29
N SER A 116 10.93 22.22 -0.36
CA SER A 116 9.97 22.72 -1.34
C SER A 116 9.87 21.82 -2.56
N ASP A 117 11.01 21.37 -3.08
CA ASP A 117 11.06 20.53 -4.26
C ASP A 117 10.42 19.16 -4.00
N GLY A 118 10.80 18.52 -2.90
CA GLY A 118 10.21 17.25 -2.46
C GLY A 118 8.70 17.34 -2.25
N LEU A 119 8.19 18.43 -1.65
CA LEU A 119 6.75 18.62 -1.47
C LEU A 119 6.01 18.86 -2.80
N THR A 120 6.60 19.63 -3.73
CA THR A 120 5.99 19.87 -5.05
C THR A 120 6.01 18.62 -5.93
N SER A 121 7.11 17.88 -5.94
CA SER A 121 7.26 16.60 -6.61
C SER A 121 6.26 15.59 -6.04
N TRP A 122 6.18 15.46 -4.71
CA TRP A 122 5.20 14.62 -4.04
C TRP A 122 3.76 15.01 -4.36
N ALA A 123 3.41 16.29 -4.33
CA ALA A 123 2.04 16.73 -4.63
C ALA A 123 1.65 16.40 -6.08
N GLY A 124 2.54 16.69 -7.04
CA GLY A 124 2.34 16.35 -8.45
C GLY A 124 2.29 14.85 -8.69
N GLY A 125 3.21 14.09 -8.08
CA GLY A 125 3.31 12.63 -8.17
C GLY A 125 2.13 11.92 -7.52
N THR A 126 1.64 12.41 -6.39
CA THR A 126 0.48 11.86 -5.67
C THR A 126 -0.80 12.03 -6.49
N VAL A 127 -1.04 13.21 -7.06
CA VAL A 127 -2.21 13.47 -7.91
C VAL A 127 -2.14 12.65 -9.20
N ARG A 128 -0.99 12.66 -9.87
CA ARG A 128 -0.77 11.89 -11.11
C ARG A 128 -0.89 10.39 -10.86
N GLY A 129 -0.32 9.91 -9.75
CA GLY A 129 -0.39 8.54 -9.29
C GLY A 129 -1.83 8.12 -8.99
N ALA A 130 -2.64 8.96 -8.33
CA ALA A 130 -4.01 8.63 -7.95
C ALA A 130 -4.93 8.28 -9.13
N LEU A 131 -4.74 8.94 -10.28
CA LEU A 131 -5.58 8.74 -11.47
C LEU A 131 -5.34 7.40 -12.17
N LEU A 132 -4.14 6.82 -12.02
CA LEU A 132 -3.72 5.58 -12.67
C LEU A 132 -3.11 4.59 -11.68
N SER A 133 -3.43 4.66 -10.40
CA SER A 133 -2.85 3.72 -9.44
C SER A 133 -3.71 2.47 -9.32
N MET A 134 -3.06 1.30 -9.31
CA MET A 134 -3.66 0.03 -8.93
C MET A 134 -4.24 0.03 -7.51
N VAL A 135 -3.92 1.07 -6.73
CA VAL A 135 -4.52 1.36 -5.43
C VAL A 135 -6.04 1.53 -5.51
N VAL A 136 -6.58 2.18 -6.55
CA VAL A 136 -8.03 2.40 -6.66
C VAL A 136 -8.79 1.08 -6.86
N PRO A 137 -8.44 0.22 -7.86
CA PRO A 137 -9.01 -1.11 -7.99
C PRO A 137 -8.86 -1.97 -6.72
N ALA A 138 -7.67 -1.98 -6.13
CA ALA A 138 -7.39 -2.78 -4.92
C ALA A 138 -8.24 -2.32 -3.74
N MET A 139 -8.38 -1.01 -3.52
CA MET A 139 -9.21 -0.44 -2.46
C MET A 139 -10.68 -0.80 -2.66
N PHE A 140 -11.24 -0.63 -3.86
CA PHE A 140 -12.63 -0.97 -4.12
C PHE A 140 -12.90 -2.46 -3.94
N LEU A 141 -11.98 -3.30 -4.39
CA LEU A 141 -12.08 -4.74 -4.21
C LEU A 141 -12.04 -5.12 -2.72
N GLY A 142 -11.09 -4.58 -1.96
CA GLY A 142 -10.99 -4.80 -0.51
C GLY A 142 -12.24 -4.32 0.23
N ALA A 143 -12.74 -3.12 -0.08
CA ALA A 143 -13.95 -2.56 0.52
C ALA A 143 -15.19 -3.40 0.17
N ARG A 144 -15.29 -3.91 -1.07
CA ARG A 144 -16.37 -4.80 -1.48
C ARG A 144 -16.31 -6.14 -0.77
N LEU A 145 -15.12 -6.71 -0.57
CA LEU A 145 -14.92 -7.97 0.12
C LEU A 145 -15.20 -7.87 1.62
N ALA A 146 -14.91 -6.73 2.24
CA ALA A 146 -15.27 -6.46 3.64
C ALA A 146 -16.79 -6.50 3.87
N ASP A 147 -17.57 -6.24 2.83
CA ASP A 147 -19.03 -6.34 2.80
C ASP A 147 -19.54 -7.77 2.53
N THR A 148 -18.66 -8.78 2.48
CA THR A 148 -19.01 -10.19 2.19
C THR A 148 -18.59 -11.13 3.29
N ASP A 149 -19.25 -12.30 3.35
CA ASP A 149 -18.90 -13.37 4.29
C ASP A 149 -17.54 -14.04 4.02
N LEU A 150 -16.87 -13.72 2.91
CA LEU A 150 -15.56 -14.29 2.57
C LEU A 150 -14.48 -13.97 3.62
N ILE A 151 -14.46 -12.74 4.11
CA ILE A 151 -13.48 -12.27 5.11
C ILE A 151 -14.04 -12.40 6.52
N ALA A 152 -15.35 -12.21 6.71
CA ALA A 152 -15.98 -12.32 8.03
C ALA A 152 -16.05 -13.78 8.52
N HIS A 153 -16.30 -14.72 7.61
CA HIS A 153 -16.46 -16.15 7.89
C HIS A 153 -15.58 -16.98 6.94
N PRO A 154 -14.23 -16.83 7.00
CA PRO A 154 -13.31 -17.52 6.10
C PRO A 154 -13.35 -19.05 6.27
N GLU A 155 -13.77 -19.54 7.43
CA GLU A 155 -13.99 -20.96 7.72
C GLU A 155 -15.05 -21.60 6.83
N ARG A 156 -16.03 -20.84 6.35
CA ARG A 156 -17.07 -21.31 5.41
C ARG A 156 -16.56 -21.39 3.97
N HIS A 157 -15.46 -20.72 3.66
CA HIS A 157 -14.96 -20.53 2.29
C HIS A 157 -13.54 -21.08 2.08
N ARG A 158 -13.08 -22.01 2.93
CA ARG A 158 -11.69 -22.50 2.93
C ARG A 158 -11.19 -22.97 1.57
N ARG A 159 -11.97 -23.77 0.85
CA ARG A 159 -11.58 -24.29 -0.47
C ARG A 159 -11.34 -23.15 -1.48
N LEU A 160 -12.27 -22.19 -1.52
CA LEU A 160 -12.16 -21.03 -2.40
C LEU A 160 -10.94 -20.18 -2.02
N LEU A 161 -10.77 -19.87 -0.74
CA LEU A 161 -9.63 -19.09 -0.27
C LEU A 161 -8.30 -19.79 -0.52
N THR A 162 -8.23 -21.12 -0.44
CA THR A 162 -7.00 -21.88 -0.76
C THR A 162 -6.70 -21.80 -2.25
N VAL A 163 -7.70 -21.96 -3.12
CA VAL A 163 -7.52 -21.86 -4.58
C VAL A 163 -7.10 -20.45 -4.99
N VAL A 164 -7.79 -19.43 -4.47
CA VAL A 164 -7.45 -18.01 -4.72
C VAL A 164 -6.08 -17.67 -4.12
N GLY A 165 -5.77 -18.19 -2.94
CA GLY A 165 -4.48 -18.03 -2.27
C GLY A 165 -3.34 -18.56 -3.11
N LEU A 166 -3.38 -19.86 -3.44
CA LEU A 166 -2.33 -20.53 -4.21
C LEU A 166 -2.23 -20.00 -5.64
N GLY A 167 -3.37 -19.87 -6.33
CA GLY A 167 -3.41 -19.36 -7.69
C GLY A 167 -2.98 -17.89 -7.76
N GLY A 168 -3.42 -17.07 -6.81
CA GLY A 168 -3.07 -15.66 -6.73
C GLY A 168 -1.58 -15.45 -6.46
N LEU A 169 -1.04 -16.13 -5.44
CA LEU A 169 0.38 -16.07 -5.11
C LEU A 169 1.26 -16.62 -6.23
N GLY A 170 0.85 -17.73 -6.85
CA GLY A 170 1.55 -18.31 -8.00
C GLY A 170 1.59 -17.35 -9.19
N LEU A 171 0.45 -16.78 -9.57
CA LEU A 171 0.39 -15.83 -10.69
C LEU A 171 1.16 -14.54 -10.38
N GLY A 172 1.07 -14.02 -9.15
CA GLY A 172 1.84 -12.87 -8.70
C GLY A 172 3.34 -13.12 -8.77
N ALA A 173 3.80 -14.30 -8.34
CA ALA A 173 5.20 -14.69 -8.46
C ALA A 173 5.64 -14.75 -9.93
N VAL A 174 4.83 -15.36 -10.82
CA VAL A 174 5.12 -15.40 -12.27
C VAL A 174 5.18 -13.99 -12.87
N GLY A 175 4.31 -13.08 -12.43
CA GLY A 175 4.35 -11.65 -12.80
C GLY A 175 5.68 -10.99 -12.49
N GLY A 176 6.20 -11.24 -11.29
CA GLY A 176 7.46 -10.65 -10.83
C GLY A 176 8.72 -11.25 -11.48
N ILE A 177 8.67 -12.47 -12.02
CA ILE A 177 9.85 -13.13 -12.61
C ILE A 177 10.44 -12.30 -13.75
N ALA A 178 9.60 -11.80 -14.66
CA ALA A 178 10.10 -11.03 -15.81
C ALA A 178 10.77 -9.71 -15.36
N ILE A 179 10.27 -9.10 -14.29
CA ILE A 179 10.87 -7.90 -13.67
C ILE A 179 12.18 -8.25 -12.97
N ALA A 180 12.24 -9.37 -12.24
CA ALA A 180 13.45 -9.84 -11.57
C ALA A 180 14.57 -10.21 -12.57
N VAL A 181 14.22 -10.86 -13.68
CA VAL A 181 15.18 -11.13 -14.76
C VAL A 181 15.75 -9.83 -15.31
N ARG A 182 14.90 -8.80 -15.50
CA ARG A 182 15.35 -7.48 -15.96
C ARG A 182 16.29 -6.81 -14.95
N SER A 183 16.01 -6.88 -13.65
CA SER A 183 16.87 -6.27 -12.63
C SER A 183 18.24 -6.94 -12.51
N MET A 184 18.35 -8.22 -12.90
CA MET A 184 19.61 -8.95 -13.02
C MET A 184 20.35 -8.72 -14.36
N GLY A 185 19.92 -7.75 -15.17
CA GLY A 185 20.54 -7.41 -16.46
C GLY A 185 20.02 -8.21 -17.67
N GLY A 186 18.94 -8.98 -17.48
CA GLY A 186 18.28 -9.71 -18.56
C GLY A 186 17.54 -8.81 -19.57
N PRO A 187 16.98 -9.42 -20.64
CA PRO A 187 16.34 -8.70 -21.74
C PRO A 187 15.09 -7.95 -21.28
N LEU A 188 14.84 -6.79 -21.91
CA LEU A 188 13.61 -6.04 -21.71
C LEU A 188 12.47 -6.71 -22.48
N VAL A 189 11.47 -7.22 -21.75
CA VAL A 189 10.25 -7.80 -22.33
C VAL A 189 9.13 -6.77 -22.24
N VAL A 190 8.62 -6.33 -23.40
CA VAL A 190 7.64 -5.22 -23.51
C VAL A 190 6.42 -5.42 -22.59
N TRP A 191 5.88 -6.63 -22.57
CA TRP A 191 4.65 -6.95 -21.82
C TRP A 191 4.88 -7.19 -20.32
N ALA A 192 6.15 -7.27 -19.86
CA ALA A 192 6.47 -7.69 -18.50
C ALA A 192 5.89 -6.75 -17.44
N VAL A 193 6.04 -5.44 -17.62
CA VAL A 193 5.52 -4.45 -16.67
C VAL A 193 4.00 -4.48 -16.62
N SER A 194 3.34 -4.53 -17.78
CA SER A 194 1.88 -4.59 -17.85
C SER A 194 1.32 -5.85 -17.19
N PHE A 195 1.97 -6.99 -17.43
CA PHE A 195 1.61 -8.26 -16.82
C PHE A 195 1.86 -8.24 -15.31
N ASP A 196 3.00 -7.73 -14.84
CA ASP A 196 3.32 -7.55 -13.42
C ASP A 196 2.27 -6.72 -12.69
N ARG A 197 1.76 -5.63 -13.27
CA ARG A 197 0.70 -4.83 -12.61
C ARG A 197 -0.58 -5.64 -12.35
N VAL A 198 -1.01 -6.44 -13.32
CA VAL A 198 -2.22 -7.26 -13.20
C VAL A 198 -1.97 -8.45 -12.28
N ALA A 199 -0.85 -9.13 -12.48
CA ALA A 199 -0.42 -10.25 -11.65
C ALA A 199 -0.22 -9.83 -10.19
N GLY A 200 0.27 -8.61 -9.94
CA GLY A 200 0.42 -8.02 -8.61
C GLY A 200 -0.92 -7.79 -7.91
N LEU A 201 -1.94 -7.31 -8.63
CA LEU A 201 -3.30 -7.20 -8.07
C LEU A 201 -3.88 -8.58 -7.73
N VAL A 202 -3.68 -9.58 -8.60
CA VAL A 202 -4.08 -10.96 -8.35
C VAL A 202 -3.28 -11.59 -7.19
N GLY A 203 -2.00 -11.28 -7.08
CA GLY A 203 -1.12 -11.66 -5.97
C GLY A 203 -1.57 -11.06 -4.65
N ALA A 204 -2.01 -9.80 -4.64
CA ALA A 204 -2.59 -9.16 -3.47
C ALA A 204 -3.87 -9.86 -3.00
N CYS A 205 -4.73 -10.31 -3.94
CA CYS A 205 -5.88 -11.16 -3.61
C CYS A 205 -5.45 -12.50 -3.02
N GLY A 206 -4.37 -13.10 -3.55
CA GLY A 206 -3.79 -14.33 -3.00
C GLY A 206 -3.30 -14.16 -1.56
N TRP A 207 -2.56 -13.07 -1.29
CA TRP A 207 -2.14 -12.71 0.06
C TRP A 207 -3.32 -12.48 1.00
N LEU A 208 -4.34 -11.74 0.57
CA LEU A 208 -5.54 -11.52 1.36
C LEU A 208 -6.24 -12.84 1.71
N ALA A 209 -6.37 -13.75 0.74
CA ALA A 209 -6.99 -15.06 0.96
C ALA A 209 -6.18 -15.92 1.94
N LEU A 210 -4.84 -15.92 1.81
CA LEU A 210 -3.94 -16.60 2.74
C LEU A 210 -4.07 -16.03 4.17
N LEU A 211 -4.09 -14.70 4.30
CA LEU A 211 -4.24 -14.02 5.58
C LEU A 211 -5.63 -14.25 6.20
N ALA A 212 -6.69 -14.31 5.39
CA ALA A 212 -8.03 -14.66 5.84
C ALA A 212 -8.11 -16.10 6.35
N LEU A 213 -7.51 -17.06 5.63
CA LEU A 213 -7.36 -18.45 6.08
C LEU A 213 -6.59 -18.54 7.41
N TYR A 214 -5.50 -17.79 7.50
CA TYR A 214 -4.66 -17.74 8.69
C TYR A 214 -5.39 -17.11 9.88
N ALA A 215 -6.14 -16.02 9.67
CA ALA A 215 -6.95 -15.36 10.69
C ALA A 215 -8.03 -16.31 11.23
N GLY A 216 -8.65 -17.09 10.35
CA GLY A 216 -9.73 -18.01 10.68
C GLY A 216 -11.01 -17.28 11.10
N GLY A 217 -12.02 -18.07 11.46
CA GLY A 217 -13.33 -17.54 11.87
C GLY A 217 -13.34 -16.88 13.25
N PRO A 218 -14.48 -16.23 13.60
CA PRO A 218 -14.73 -15.70 14.93
C PRO A 218 -14.47 -16.78 15.99
N ARG A 219 -13.67 -16.46 17.01
CA ARG A 219 -13.42 -17.37 18.13
C ARG A 219 -14.54 -17.28 19.16
N ALA A 220 -14.91 -18.41 19.75
CA ALA A 220 -15.91 -18.48 20.82
C ALA A 220 -15.54 -17.64 22.05
N ASP A 221 -14.24 -17.46 22.32
CA ASP A 221 -13.74 -16.66 23.45
C ASP A 221 -13.38 -15.21 23.06
N GLY A 222 -13.47 -14.84 21.78
CA GLY A 222 -13.09 -13.52 21.26
C GLY A 222 -11.62 -13.13 21.43
N ARG A 223 -10.76 -14.02 21.93
CA ARG A 223 -9.37 -13.67 22.28
C ARG A 223 -8.41 -13.91 21.11
N LEU A 224 -7.59 -12.90 20.82
CA LEU A 224 -6.45 -13.04 19.90
C LEU A 224 -5.19 -13.44 20.69
N THR A 225 -4.49 -14.47 20.22
CA THR A 225 -3.26 -14.98 20.84
C THR A 225 -2.09 -15.05 19.84
N GLY A 226 -0.86 -15.04 20.36
CA GLY A 226 0.37 -15.18 19.58
C GLY A 226 0.49 -14.19 18.43
N LEU A 227 0.87 -14.72 17.26
CA LEU A 227 1.07 -13.96 16.02
C LEU A 227 -0.19 -13.23 15.53
N ARG A 228 -1.40 -13.77 15.75
CA ARG A 228 -2.65 -13.09 15.37
C ARG A 228 -2.86 -11.82 16.18
N LYS A 229 -2.52 -11.84 17.47
CA LYS A 229 -2.54 -10.66 18.33
C LYS A 229 -1.52 -9.63 17.85
N LEU A 230 -0.29 -10.05 17.54
CA LEU A 230 0.74 -9.15 17.03
C LEU A 230 0.32 -8.49 15.71
N ALA A 231 -0.17 -9.29 14.75
CA ALA A 231 -0.66 -8.79 13.46
C ALA A 231 -1.82 -7.79 13.65
N SER A 232 -2.76 -8.09 14.55
CA SER A 232 -3.86 -7.16 14.88
C SER A 232 -3.37 -5.87 15.54
N ASN A 233 -2.41 -5.96 16.46
CA ASN A 233 -1.84 -4.80 17.14
C ASN A 233 -1.14 -3.84 16.17
N VAL A 234 -0.39 -4.41 15.21
CA VAL A 234 0.26 -3.66 14.12
C VAL A 234 -0.79 -3.09 13.18
N GLY A 235 -1.77 -3.89 12.74
CA GLY A 235 -2.84 -3.43 11.85
C GLY A 235 -3.66 -2.27 12.41
N ARG A 236 -3.98 -2.30 13.71
CA ARG A 236 -4.66 -1.21 14.42
C ARG A 236 -3.80 0.05 14.59
N ARG A 237 -2.49 -0.04 14.34
CA ARG A 237 -1.50 1.04 14.49
C ARG A 237 -0.60 1.12 13.27
N SER A 238 -1.12 0.79 12.09
CA SER A 238 -0.33 0.64 10.87
C SER A 238 0.40 1.94 10.51
N MET A 239 -0.23 3.09 10.77
CA MET A 239 0.39 4.40 10.55
C MET A 239 1.57 4.64 11.51
N THR A 240 1.43 4.30 12.80
CA THR A 240 2.55 4.34 13.76
C THR A 240 3.67 3.42 13.31
N ALA A 241 3.34 2.20 12.88
CA ALA A 241 4.33 1.22 12.43
C ALA A 241 5.12 1.74 11.22
N TYR A 242 4.43 2.26 10.21
CA TYR A 242 5.06 2.83 9.02
C TYR A 242 5.98 4.01 9.33
N LEU A 243 5.49 4.97 10.14
CA LEU A 243 6.27 6.17 10.47
C LEU A 243 7.49 5.81 11.32
N SER A 244 7.35 4.87 12.25
CA SER A 244 8.47 4.39 13.06
C SER A 244 9.51 3.67 12.22
N GLN A 245 9.08 2.81 11.30
CA GLN A 245 9.96 2.11 10.38
C GLN A 245 10.70 3.10 9.46
N SER A 246 9.98 4.09 8.91
CA SER A 246 10.59 5.14 8.10
C SER A 246 11.63 5.93 8.88
N PHE A 247 11.29 6.37 10.10
CA PHE A 247 12.22 7.08 10.97
C PHE A 247 13.46 6.25 11.32
N LEU A 248 13.30 4.97 11.65
CA LEU A 248 14.41 4.06 11.93
C LEU A 248 15.31 3.89 10.70
N PHE A 249 14.74 3.80 9.50
CA PHE A 249 15.52 3.76 8.28
C PHE A 249 16.25 5.07 7.99
N ALA A 250 15.63 6.24 8.17
CA ALA A 250 16.35 7.51 8.11
C ALA A 250 17.49 7.57 9.14
N ALA A 251 17.26 7.10 10.36
CA ALA A 251 18.30 7.09 11.38
C ALA A 251 19.49 6.20 10.97
N VAL A 252 19.23 5.00 10.46
CA VAL A 252 20.27 4.03 10.08
C VAL A 252 21.00 4.41 8.80
N PHE A 253 20.28 4.86 7.77
CA PHE A 253 20.83 5.05 6.43
C PHE A 253 21.21 6.49 6.10
N LEU A 254 20.66 7.48 6.82
CA LEU A 254 20.94 8.90 6.58
C LEU A 254 21.69 9.52 7.75
N ALA A 255 21.11 9.48 8.95
CA ALA A 255 21.67 10.19 10.11
C ALA A 255 22.99 9.55 10.60
N LEU A 256 23.04 8.23 10.74
CA LEU A 256 24.23 7.54 11.24
C LEU A 256 25.45 7.74 10.32
N PRO A 257 25.37 7.53 8.98
CA PRO A 257 26.47 7.86 8.07
C PRO A 257 26.89 9.32 8.13
N ALA A 258 25.92 10.24 8.14
CA ALA A 258 26.21 11.68 8.18
C ALA A 258 26.93 12.11 9.47
N LEU A 259 26.58 11.52 10.62
CA LEU A 259 27.17 11.86 11.92
C LEU A 259 28.50 11.16 12.18
N THR A 260 28.72 9.98 11.60
CA THR A 260 29.91 9.14 11.88
C THR A 260 30.95 9.16 10.76
N GLY A 261 30.59 9.68 9.57
CA GLY A 261 31.43 9.62 8.37
C GLY A 261 31.60 8.21 7.80
N ILE A 262 30.83 7.23 8.28
CA ILE A 262 30.92 5.83 7.83
C ILE A 262 30.17 5.68 6.51
N GLU A 263 30.87 5.23 5.46
CA GLU A 263 30.22 4.80 4.22
C GLU A 263 29.64 3.39 4.37
N LEU A 264 28.31 3.30 4.40
CA LEU A 264 27.59 2.03 4.53
C LEU A 264 27.62 1.22 3.22
N HIS A 265 28.64 0.39 3.06
CA HIS A 265 28.69 -0.64 2.03
C HIS A 265 27.94 -1.89 2.52
N LEU A 266 26.62 -1.89 2.34
CA LEU A 266 25.77 -2.97 2.79
C LEU A 266 25.51 -3.95 1.64
N GLY A 267 26.05 -5.16 1.77
CA GLY A 267 25.58 -6.29 0.96
C GLY A 267 24.12 -6.62 1.30
N GLU A 268 23.43 -7.27 0.36
CA GLU A 268 21.99 -7.59 0.44
C GLU A 268 21.60 -8.26 1.76
N ALA A 269 22.42 -9.20 2.25
CA ALA A 269 22.17 -9.91 3.50
C ALA A 269 22.17 -8.98 4.73
N ARG A 270 23.06 -7.98 4.77
CA ARG A 270 23.11 -7.01 5.88
C ARG A 270 21.93 -6.05 5.82
N ALA A 271 21.57 -5.58 4.63
CA ALA A 271 20.37 -4.76 4.42
C ALA A 271 19.10 -5.52 4.86
N ALA A 272 18.97 -6.80 4.49
CA ALA A 272 17.88 -7.66 4.94
C ALA A 272 17.88 -7.84 6.47
N GLY A 273 19.05 -8.03 7.09
CA GLY A 273 19.18 -8.10 8.55
C GLY A 273 18.71 -6.83 9.26
N ILE A 274 19.08 -5.65 8.74
CA ILE A 274 18.60 -4.36 9.26
C ILE A 274 17.09 -4.26 9.10
N ALA A 275 16.54 -4.62 7.94
CA ALA A 275 15.10 -4.58 7.71
C ALA A 275 14.32 -5.47 8.70
N VAL A 276 14.81 -6.69 8.97
CA VAL A 276 14.23 -7.57 9.99
C VAL A 276 14.32 -6.96 11.38
N ALA A 277 15.46 -6.37 11.75
CA ALA A 277 15.63 -5.73 13.05
C ALA A 277 14.65 -4.56 13.24
N VAL A 278 14.53 -3.67 12.24
CA VAL A 278 13.59 -2.55 12.25
C VAL A 278 12.14 -3.05 12.35
N TRP A 279 11.80 -4.11 11.62
CA TRP A 279 10.49 -4.74 11.71
C TRP A 279 10.19 -5.27 13.13
N LEU A 280 11.14 -5.99 13.74
CA LEU A 280 10.99 -6.52 15.11
C LEU A 280 10.84 -5.40 16.15
N VAL A 281 11.61 -4.31 16.03
CA VAL A 281 11.48 -3.13 16.91
C VAL A 281 10.08 -2.53 16.76
N THR A 282 9.58 -2.44 15.54
CA THR A 282 8.24 -1.91 15.25
C THR A 282 7.15 -2.82 15.84
N LEU A 283 7.30 -4.15 15.74
CA LEU A 283 6.38 -5.10 16.41
C LEU A 283 6.38 -4.91 17.93
N ALA A 284 7.55 -4.74 18.53
CA ALA A 284 7.69 -4.53 19.97
C ALA A 284 7.01 -3.22 20.40
N LEU A 285 7.22 -2.13 19.64
CA LEU A 285 6.54 -0.85 19.86
C LEU A 285 5.02 -1.00 19.84
N CYS A 286 4.47 -1.62 18.79
CA CYS A 286 3.02 -1.86 18.71
C CYS A 286 2.48 -2.71 19.86
N ALA A 287 3.27 -3.69 20.34
CA ALA A 287 2.90 -4.51 21.48
C ALA A 287 2.93 -3.74 22.81
N VAL A 288 3.90 -2.84 23.01
CA VAL A 288 3.97 -1.97 24.19
C VAL A 288 2.81 -0.99 24.21
N LEU A 289 2.51 -0.35 23.08
CA LEU A 289 1.37 0.57 22.96
C LEU A 289 0.02 -0.12 23.22
N GLU A 290 -0.13 -1.38 22.78
CA GLU A 290 -1.32 -2.16 23.12
C GLU A 290 -1.44 -2.42 24.62
N ARG A 291 -0.34 -2.75 25.32
CA ARG A 291 -0.36 -2.96 26.78
C ARG A 291 -0.70 -1.68 27.54
N GLY A 292 -0.25 -0.52 27.04
CA GLY A 292 -0.57 0.78 27.63
C GLY A 292 -1.95 1.34 27.25
N GLY A 293 -2.74 0.64 26.43
CA GLY A 293 -4.06 1.12 25.98
C GLY A 293 -4.01 2.29 24.99
N HIS A 294 -2.85 2.61 24.43
CA HIS A 294 -2.70 3.73 23.50
C HIS A 294 -3.14 3.32 22.09
N ALA A 295 -4.19 3.96 21.57
CA ALA A 295 -4.55 3.83 20.17
C ALA A 295 -3.51 4.50 19.26
N GLY A 296 -3.31 3.97 18.06
CA GLY A 296 -2.59 4.67 17.01
C GLY A 296 -3.41 5.87 16.49
N PRO A 297 -2.75 6.84 15.83
CA PRO A 297 -3.41 7.97 15.18
C PRO A 297 -4.36 7.56 14.04
#